data_AF-A0A2G0CCN5-F1
#
_entry.id   AF-A0A2G0CCN5-F1
#
_cell.length_a   1.000
_cell.length_b   1.000
_cell.length_c   1.000
_cell.angle_alpha   90.00
_cell.angle_beta   90.00
_cell.angle_gamma   90.00
#
_symmetry.space_group_name_H-M   'P 1'
#
loop_
_entity.id
_entity.type
_entity.pdbx_description
1 polymer ?
#
loop_
_entity_poly.entity_id
_entity_poly.type
_entity_poly.pdbx_seq_one_letter_code
_entity_poly.pdbx_strand_id
1 'polypeptide(L)'
;MRYRLAVVLLLLFAAHALKGVGDSLQFHYADSPFADWGNEAFWNPEESWKAKYARDAAGEPLRPLREDFPGSTTLFVATTDAWHLSQSLQYACLRLAVCLLAVPLLGWRGGWAYLGLYALIWVVQAAGFHLAYTVFG
;
A
#
# COMPACT_ATOMS: atom_id res chain seq x y z
N MET A 1 -0.29 28.60 -6.59
CA MET A 1 0.61 27.65 -7.29
C MET A 1 1.78 27.20 -6.42
N ARG A 2 2.56 28.12 -5.81
CA ARG A 2 3.74 27.80 -4.99
C ARG A 2 3.52 26.76 -3.89
N TYR A 3 2.51 26.94 -3.03
CA TYR A 3 2.21 25.98 -1.95
C TYR A 3 1.77 24.60 -2.46
N ARG A 4 1.02 24.53 -3.57
CA ARG A 4 0.60 23.25 -4.16
C ARG A 4 1.80 22.46 -4.66
N LEU A 5 2.74 23.13 -5.33
CA LEU A 5 3.96 22.49 -5.81
C LEU A 5 4.80 21.95 -4.64
N ALA A 6 4.94 22.72 -3.55
CA ALA A 6 5.64 22.24 -2.36
C ALA A 6 4.99 20.97 -1.78
N VAL A 7 3.65 20.95 -1.66
CA VAL A 7 2.92 19.76 -1.19
C VAL A 7 3.11 18.57 -2.14
N VAL A 8 3.06 18.79 -3.46
CA VAL A 8 3.32 17.73 -4.44
C VAL A 8 4.73 17.16 -4.28
N LEU A 9 5.75 18.00 -4.13
CA LEU A 9 7.13 17.54 -3.93
C LEU A 9 7.28 16.76 -2.62
N LEU A 10 6.62 17.18 -1.54
CA LEU A 10 6.60 16.45 -0.29
C LEU A 10 5.91 15.08 -0.41
N LEU A 11 4.81 15.00 -1.16
CA LEU A 11 4.13 13.72 -1.44
C LEU A 11 5.01 12.79 -2.28
N LEU A 12 5.73 13.30 -3.28
CA LEU A 12 6.65 12.50 -4.09
C LEU A 12 7.84 11.98 -3.27
N PHE A 13 8.39 12.83 -2.40
CA PHE A 13 9.42 12.45 -1.45
C PHE A 13 8.92 11.34 -0.52
N ALA A 14 7.75 11.53 0.10
CA ALA A 14 7.15 10.54 0.99
C ALA A 14 6.87 9.20 0.26
N ALA A 15 6.37 9.25 -0.97
CA ALA A 15 6.13 8.06 -1.77
C ALA A 15 7.42 7.23 -2.00
N HIS A 16 8.53 7.89 -2.30
CA HIS A 16 9.80 7.19 -2.53
C HIS A 16 10.49 6.76 -1.23
N ALA A 17 10.30 7.49 -0.14
CA ALA A 17 10.71 7.04 1.18
C ALA A 17 9.96 5.74 1.58
N LEU A 18 8.65 5.69 1.36
CA LEU A 18 7.82 4.51 1.58
C LEU A 18 8.23 3.33 0.69
N LYS A 19 8.62 3.61 -0.57
CA LYS A 19 9.22 2.57 -1.43
C LYS A 19 10.50 2.00 -0.79
N GLY A 20 11.38 2.87 -0.29
CA GLY A 20 12.60 2.45 0.39
C GLY A 20 12.31 1.58 1.63
N VAL A 21 11.27 1.91 2.39
CA VAL A 21 10.77 1.05 3.49
C VAL A 21 10.34 -0.31 2.96
N GLY A 22 9.50 -0.36 1.92
CA GLY A 22 9.05 -1.61 1.31
C GLY A 22 10.21 -2.47 0.77
N ASP A 23 11.17 -1.87 0.09
CA ASP A 23 12.37 -2.57 -0.41
C ASP A 23 13.23 -3.09 0.76
N SER A 24 13.38 -2.30 1.83
CA SER A 24 14.13 -2.70 3.02
C SER A 24 13.48 -3.88 3.73
N LEU A 25 12.14 -3.87 3.87
CA LEU A 25 11.38 -5.00 4.38
C LEU A 25 11.56 -6.23 3.48
N GLN A 26 11.44 -6.08 2.16
CA GLN A 26 11.43 -7.21 1.24
C GLN A 26 12.81 -7.87 1.05
N PHE A 27 13.88 -7.09 1.02
CA PHE A 27 15.21 -7.54 0.58
C PHE A 27 16.29 -7.44 1.67
N HIS A 28 16.05 -6.65 2.71
CA HIS A 28 17.06 -6.34 3.73
C HIS A 28 16.49 -6.44 5.16
N TYR A 29 15.46 -7.26 5.37
CA TYR A 29 14.75 -7.31 6.66
C TYR A 29 15.71 -7.58 7.83
N ALA A 30 16.52 -8.63 7.73
CA ALA A 30 17.42 -9.07 8.79
C ALA A 30 18.46 -8.02 9.22
N ASP A 31 18.89 -7.16 8.29
CA ASP A 31 19.86 -6.09 8.54
C ASP A 31 19.20 -4.72 8.81
N SER A 32 17.86 -4.67 8.81
CA SER A 32 17.10 -3.44 8.99
C SER A 32 16.67 -3.24 10.45
N PRO A 33 16.39 -1.98 10.86
CA PRO A 33 15.81 -1.72 12.19
C PRO A 33 14.48 -2.43 12.44
N PHE A 34 13.79 -2.88 11.39
CA PHE A 34 12.49 -3.55 11.50
C PHE A 34 12.60 -4.96 12.13
N ALA A 35 13.77 -5.59 12.05
CA ALA A 35 14.06 -6.85 12.76
C ALA A 35 14.03 -6.66 14.28
N ASP A 36 14.46 -5.49 14.77
CA ASP A 36 14.55 -5.19 16.20
C ASP A 36 13.20 -4.74 16.82
N TRP A 37 12.15 -4.53 16.02
CA TRP A 37 10.87 -3.99 16.49
C TRP A 37 9.92 -5.03 17.10
N GLY A 38 10.32 -6.31 17.15
CA GLY A 38 9.68 -7.37 17.95
C GLY A 38 8.31 -7.87 17.49
N ASN A 39 7.73 -7.32 16.41
CA ASN A 39 6.48 -7.80 15.80
C ASN A 39 6.73 -8.38 14.40
N GLU A 40 7.36 -9.55 14.35
CA GLU A 40 7.68 -10.24 13.10
C GLU A 40 6.42 -10.54 12.27
N ALA A 41 5.28 -10.81 12.91
CA ALA A 41 4.01 -11.05 12.25
C ALA A 41 3.49 -9.83 11.45
N PHE A 42 4.06 -8.64 11.64
CA PHE A 42 3.76 -7.45 10.84
C PHE A 42 4.96 -6.99 10.01
N TRP A 43 6.17 -7.03 10.57
CA TRP A 43 7.38 -6.46 9.96
C TRP A 43 8.14 -7.46 9.08
N ASN A 44 8.10 -8.76 9.37
CA ASN A 44 8.83 -9.77 8.62
C ASN A 44 7.98 -10.26 7.44
N PRO A 45 8.37 -10.05 6.17
CA PRO A 45 7.59 -10.56 5.03
C PRO A 45 7.47 -12.09 4.97
N GLU A 46 8.41 -12.82 5.56
CA GLU A 46 8.37 -14.29 5.60
C GLU A 46 7.27 -14.82 6.54
N GLU A 47 6.86 -14.01 7.52
CA GLU A 47 5.87 -14.38 8.53
C GLU A 47 4.54 -13.62 8.37
N SER A 48 4.59 -12.37 7.94
CA SER A 48 3.45 -11.46 7.97
C SER A 48 2.31 -11.83 7.01
N TRP A 49 2.59 -12.61 5.97
CA TRP A 49 1.54 -13.18 5.11
C TRP A 49 0.56 -14.06 5.91
N LYS A 50 1.00 -14.71 6.99
CA LYS A 50 0.14 -15.55 7.85
C LYS A 50 -0.94 -14.73 8.56
N ALA A 51 -0.68 -13.45 8.84
CA ALA A 51 -1.64 -12.55 9.50
C ALA A 51 -2.87 -12.23 8.65
N LYS A 52 -2.84 -12.57 7.35
CA LYS A 52 -3.98 -12.43 6.42
C LYS A 52 -5.01 -13.54 6.58
N TYR A 53 -4.63 -14.64 7.22
CA TYR A 53 -5.42 -15.86 7.22
C TYR A 53 -5.82 -16.25 8.64
N ALA A 54 -6.98 -16.90 8.76
CA ALA A 54 -7.44 -17.50 10.00
C ALA A 54 -6.44 -18.59 10.44
N ARG A 55 -6.09 -18.58 11.73
CA ARG A 55 -5.05 -19.45 12.31
C ARG A 55 -5.63 -20.42 13.33
N ASP A 56 -4.93 -21.54 13.54
CA ASP A 56 -5.20 -22.47 14.61
C ASP A 56 -4.60 -22.00 15.95
N ALA A 57 -4.77 -22.82 17.00
CA ALA A 57 -4.24 -22.54 18.33
C ALA A 57 -2.69 -22.56 18.41
N ALA A 58 -2.02 -23.17 17.43
CA ALA A 58 -0.56 -23.17 17.31
C ALA A 58 -0.04 -21.94 16.52
N GLY A 59 -0.94 -21.13 15.96
CA GLY A 59 -0.61 -19.94 15.16
C GLY A 59 -0.42 -20.22 13.68
N GLU A 60 -0.70 -21.45 13.22
CA GLU A 60 -0.53 -21.83 11.82
C GLU A 60 -1.81 -21.54 10.99
N PRO A 61 -1.67 -21.09 9.73
CA PRO A 61 -2.82 -20.84 8.87
C PRO A 61 -3.67 -22.10 8.66
N LEU A 62 -4.98 -21.98 8.88
CA LEU A 62 -5.94 -23.05 8.62
C LEU A 62 -5.92 -23.45 7.14
N ARG A 63 -6.11 -24.74 6.86
CA ARG A 63 -6.23 -25.29 5.51
C ARG A 63 -7.65 -25.85 5.30
N PRO A 64 -8.38 -25.46 4.23
CA PRO A 64 -8.00 -24.49 3.20
C PRO A 64 -7.83 -23.08 3.77
N LEU A 65 -7.02 -22.24 3.11
CA LEU A 65 -6.77 -20.87 3.54
C LEU A 65 -8.09 -20.09 3.56
N ARG A 66 -8.33 -19.39 4.67
CA ARG A 66 -9.50 -18.54 4.88
C ARG A 66 -9.02 -17.20 5.40
N GLU A 67 -9.62 -16.12 4.93
CA GLU A 67 -9.36 -14.78 5.45
C GLU A 67 -9.55 -14.75 6.97
N ASP A 68 -8.65 -14.04 7.68
CA ASP A 68 -8.77 -13.85 9.13
C ASP A 68 -10.00 -12.99 9.45
N PHE A 69 -10.20 -11.94 8.65
CA PHE A 69 -11.38 -11.10 8.63
C PHE A 69 -11.70 -10.65 7.20
N PRO A 70 -12.94 -10.25 6.89
CA PRO A 70 -13.36 -9.90 5.53
C PRO A 70 -12.44 -8.86 4.90
N GLY A 71 -11.79 -9.21 3.80
CA GLY A 71 -10.88 -8.33 3.05
C GLY A 71 -9.43 -8.31 3.55
N SER A 72 -9.05 -9.10 4.54
CA SER A 72 -7.67 -9.21 5.05
C SER A 72 -6.65 -9.69 4.01
N THR A 73 -7.10 -10.37 2.95
CA THR A 73 -6.25 -10.75 1.79
C THR A 73 -6.35 -9.78 0.61
N THR A 74 -7.24 -8.79 0.68
CA THR A 74 -7.55 -7.87 -0.41
C THR A 74 -7.52 -6.41 0.06
N LEU A 75 -8.66 -5.80 0.39
CA LEU A 75 -8.77 -4.37 0.67
C LEU A 75 -8.00 -3.93 1.92
N PHE A 76 -7.95 -4.80 2.93
CA PHE A 76 -7.33 -4.56 4.23
C PHE A 76 -5.99 -5.29 4.38
N VAL A 77 -5.38 -5.74 3.29
CA VAL A 77 -4.06 -6.36 3.33
C VAL A 77 -2.99 -5.43 3.91
N ALA A 78 -3.17 -4.12 3.73
CA ALA A 78 -2.29 -3.10 4.33
C ALA A 78 -2.35 -3.05 5.88
N THR A 79 -3.35 -3.65 6.52
CA THR A 79 -3.42 -3.70 7.99
C THR A 79 -2.84 -4.98 8.57
N THR A 80 -2.49 -5.95 7.72
CA THR A 80 -1.96 -7.26 8.15
C THR A 80 -0.45 -7.34 8.00
N ASP A 81 0.16 -6.59 7.07
CA ASP A 81 1.61 -6.51 6.95
C ASP A 81 2.17 -5.14 6.54
N ALA A 82 3.39 -4.86 6.99
CA ALA A 82 4.07 -3.59 6.79
C ALA A 82 4.46 -3.33 5.32
N TRP A 83 4.73 -4.38 4.54
CA TRP A 83 5.10 -4.23 3.14
C TRP A 83 3.92 -3.70 2.33
N HIS A 84 2.74 -4.32 2.45
CA HIS A 84 1.51 -3.85 1.80
C HIS A 84 1.05 -2.50 2.35
N LEU A 85 1.31 -2.22 3.63
CA LEU A 85 1.08 -0.87 4.18
C LEU A 85 1.94 0.18 3.47
N SER A 86 3.25 -0.07 3.39
CA SER A 86 4.20 0.85 2.77
C SER A 86 3.84 1.12 1.30
N GLN A 87 3.49 0.08 0.56
CA GLN A 87 3.06 0.17 -0.84
C GLN A 87 1.71 0.90 -0.99
N SER A 88 0.74 0.62 -0.12
CA SER A 88 -0.56 1.30 -0.13
C SER A 88 -0.42 2.80 0.13
N LEU A 89 0.39 3.18 1.12
CA LEU A 89 0.70 4.57 1.43
C LEU A 89 1.48 5.24 0.29
N GLN A 90 2.44 4.54 -0.33
CA GLN A 90 3.18 5.03 -1.49
C GLN A 90 2.21 5.41 -2.62
N TYR A 91 1.31 4.49 -2.99
CA TYR A 91 0.34 4.78 -4.04
C TYR A 91 -0.66 5.87 -3.65
N ALA A 92 -1.05 5.96 -2.38
CA ALA A 92 -1.90 7.05 -1.91
C ALA A 92 -1.21 8.41 -2.09
N CYS A 93 0.07 8.54 -1.74
CA CYS A 93 0.85 9.76 -1.96
C CYS A 93 0.91 10.14 -3.46
N LEU A 94 1.17 9.17 -4.34
CA LEU A 94 1.23 9.40 -5.79
C LEU A 94 -0.13 9.85 -6.35
N ARG A 95 -1.23 9.21 -5.95
CA ARG A 95 -2.60 9.59 -6.38
C ARG A 95 -2.96 10.99 -5.89
N LEU A 96 -2.65 11.31 -4.63
CA LEU A 96 -2.88 12.65 -4.06
C LEU A 96 -2.08 13.72 -4.81
N ALA A 97 -0.84 13.43 -5.19
CA ALA A 97 -0.03 14.34 -5.99
C ALA A 97 -0.68 14.63 -7.35
N VAL A 98 -1.19 13.60 -8.04
CA VAL A 98 -1.95 13.77 -9.30
C VAL A 98 -3.22 14.58 -9.09
N CYS A 99 -4.01 14.29 -8.05
CA CYS A 99 -5.23 15.05 -7.75
C CYS A 99 -4.94 16.54 -7.51
N LEU A 100 -3.86 16.88 -6.80
CA LEU A 100 -3.46 18.26 -6.55
C LEU A 100 -3.02 18.99 -7.82
N LEU A 101 -2.32 18.30 -8.72
CA LEU A 101 -1.92 18.83 -10.02
C LEU A 101 -3.10 18.99 -10.99
N ALA A 102 -4.15 18.19 -10.82
CA ALA A 102 -5.37 18.29 -11.63
C ALA A 102 -6.23 19.52 -11.27
N VAL A 103 -6.09 20.08 -10.05
CA VAL A 103 -6.87 21.25 -9.61
C VAL A 103 -6.81 22.44 -10.58
N PRO A 104 -5.64 22.96 -10.99
CA PRO A 104 -5.57 24.04 -11.97
C PRO A 104 -6.08 23.66 -13.37
N LEU A 105 -6.04 22.38 -13.74
CA LEU A 105 -6.46 21.91 -15.07
C LEU A 105 -7.97 21.76 -15.19
N LEU A 106 -8.62 21.24 -14.15
CA LEU A 106 -10.06 20.93 -14.15
C LEU A 106 -10.91 22.02 -13.49
N GLY A 107 -10.26 22.99 -12.83
CA GLY A 107 -10.90 23.91 -11.89
C GLY A 107 -11.34 23.20 -10.61
N TRP A 108 -11.62 23.95 -9.54
CA TRP A 108 -12.17 23.36 -8.32
C TRP A 108 -13.63 22.99 -8.52
N ARG A 109 -13.95 21.69 -8.51
CA ARG A 109 -15.31 21.15 -8.69
C ARG A 109 -15.89 20.51 -7.42
N GLY A 110 -15.32 20.84 -6.26
CA GLY A 110 -15.66 20.24 -4.97
C GLY A 110 -14.90 18.94 -4.67
N GLY A 111 -14.87 18.53 -3.40
CA GLY A 111 -14.09 17.38 -2.93
C GLY A 111 -14.47 16.05 -3.60
N TRP A 112 -15.75 15.85 -3.91
CA TRP A 112 -16.26 14.62 -4.55
C TRP A 112 -15.67 14.37 -5.95
N ALA A 113 -15.41 15.43 -6.72
CA ALA A 113 -14.78 15.28 -8.03
C ALA A 113 -13.35 14.70 -7.92
N TYR A 114 -12.59 15.14 -6.92
CA TYR A 114 -11.23 14.66 -6.68
C TYR A 114 -11.19 13.30 -5.97
N LEU A 115 -12.19 12.97 -5.16
CA LEU A 115 -12.38 11.61 -4.66
C LEU A 115 -12.69 10.64 -5.81
N GLY A 116 -13.55 11.05 -6.75
CA GLY A 116 -13.81 10.29 -7.98
C GLY A 116 -12.56 10.12 -8.85
N LEU A 117 -11.76 11.18 -9.01
CA LEU A 117 -10.47 11.09 -9.72
C LEU A 117 -9.49 10.16 -9.01
N TYR A 118 -9.38 10.24 -7.69
CA TYR A 118 -8.54 9.36 -6.89
C TYR A 118 -8.94 7.89 -7.08
N ALA A 119 -10.25 7.60 -7.01
CA ALA A 119 -10.79 6.26 -7.22
C ALA A 119 -10.55 5.77 -8.66
N LEU A 120 -10.71 6.64 -9.67
CA LEU A 120 -10.42 6.29 -11.06
C LEU A 120 -8.96 5.90 -11.26
N ILE A 121 -8.02 6.68 -10.68
CA ILE A 121 -6.59 6.36 -10.75
C ILE A 121 -6.31 5.01 -10.05
N TRP A 122 -6.93 4.76 -8.90
CA TRP A 122 -6.83 3.47 -8.21
C TRP A 122 -7.31 2.32 -9.08
N VAL A 123 -8.47 2.43 -9.74
CA VAL A 123 -9.01 1.40 -10.65
C VAL A 123 -8.05 1.13 -11.81
N VAL A 124 -7.53 2.17 -12.45
CA VAL A 124 -6.58 2.02 -13.57
C VAL A 124 -5.30 1.31 -13.13
N GLN A 125 -4.77 1.67 -11.96
CA GLN A 125 -3.58 1.00 -11.40
C GLN A 125 -3.85 -0.46 -11.05
N ALA A 126 -5.00 -0.76 -10.42
CA ALA A 126 -5.40 -2.12 -10.09
C ALA A 126 -5.58 -2.97 -11.34
N ALA A 127 -6.23 -2.44 -12.39
CA ALA A 127 -6.40 -3.13 -13.66
C ALA A 127 -5.06 -3.46 -14.32
N GLY A 128 -4.11 -2.50 -14.33
CA GLY A 128 -2.76 -2.72 -14.84
C GLY A 128 -2.00 -3.79 -14.07
N PHE A 129 -2.09 -3.77 -12.73
CA PHE A 129 -1.50 -4.80 -11.87
C PHE A 129 -2.09 -6.19 -12.16
N HIS A 130 -3.41 -6.32 -12.14
CA HIS A 130 -4.07 -7.61 -12.36
C HIS A 130 -3.78 -8.19 -13.74
N LEU A 131 -3.75 -7.35 -14.78
CA LEU A 131 -3.37 -7.77 -16.12
C LEU A 131 -1.94 -8.34 -16.13
N ALA A 132 -0.97 -7.60 -15.59
CA ALA A 132 0.42 -8.06 -15.54
C ALA A 132 0.58 -9.32 -14.69
N TYR A 133 -0.05 -9.38 -13.52
CA TYR A 133 0.02 -10.51 -12.61
C TYR A 133 -0.61 -11.78 -13.21
N THR A 134 -1.68 -11.64 -13.99
CA THR A 134 -2.31 -12.79 -14.67
C THR A 134 -1.48 -13.32 -15.83
N VAL A 135 -0.71 -12.44 -16.49
CA VAL A 135 0.10 -12.81 -17.67
C VAL A 135 1.48 -13.33 -17.29
N PHE A 136 2.09 -12.81 -16.21
CA PHE A 136 3.48 -13.08 -15.84
C PHE A 136 3.67 -13.71 -14.45
N GLY A 137 2.63 -13.78 -13.63
CA GLY A 137 2.65 -14.38 -12.29
C GLY A 137 2.13 -15.81 -12.30
#